data_AF-A0A5B7DLJ7-F1
#
_entry.id   AF-A0A5B7DLJ7-F1
#
_cell.length_a   1.000
_cell.length_b   1.000
_cell.length_c   1.000
_cell.angle_alpha   90.00
_cell.angle_beta   90.00
_cell.angle_gamma   90.00
#
_symmetry.space_group_name_H-M   'P 1'
#
loop_
_entity.id
_entity.type
_entity.pdbx_description
1 polymer ?
#
loop_
_entity_poly.entity_id
_entity_poly.type
_entity_poly.pdbx_seq_one_letter_code
_entity_poly.pdbx_strand_id
1 'polypeptide(L)'
;MLRSCPGISRSLGRTVASCRSLHTSAGAWNYKSNVNLHNIYPQSDLDITKPQENTFTNWIDTDVNSYSSCLMFPDKVQLTYSRSSGPGGQNVNRINTKVDLRFHLASAEWLSPELKEKLATKHKTSITSNGFLVIRSDKTRSQQLNVAEAMDKLRHLIYTAAFVPPPPAAEDIERARRR
;
A
#
# COMPACT_ATOMS: atom_id res chain seq x y z
N MET A 1 -56.83 -74.12 14.20
CA MET A 1 -58.16 -73.62 13.79
C MET A 1 -58.05 -72.12 13.54
N LEU A 2 -58.65 -71.65 12.43
CA LEU A 2 -58.99 -70.25 12.07
C LEU A 2 -57.80 -69.33 11.73
N ARG A 3 -57.46 -69.09 10.45
CA ARG A 3 -58.10 -68.26 9.39
C ARG A 3 -58.14 -66.74 9.68
N SER A 4 -57.24 -66.04 8.95
CA SER A 4 -57.48 -64.90 8.04
C SER A 4 -57.57 -63.44 8.55
N CYS A 5 -56.89 -62.58 7.76
CA CYS A 5 -57.19 -61.19 7.35
C CYS A 5 -56.22 -60.04 7.79
N PRO A 6 -56.08 -58.98 6.96
CA PRO A 6 -54.78 -58.45 6.53
C PRO A 6 -54.46 -57.01 7.02
N GLY A 7 -53.20 -56.58 6.88
CA GLY A 7 -52.78 -55.21 7.18
C GLY A 7 -51.48 -54.80 6.48
N ILE A 8 -51.59 -53.79 5.63
CA ILE A 8 -50.55 -53.14 4.83
C ILE A 8 -49.45 -52.55 5.73
N SER A 9 -48.17 -52.79 5.41
CA SER A 9 -47.06 -52.02 5.98
C SER A 9 -45.90 -51.88 4.98
N ARG A 10 -45.34 -50.69 4.96
CA ARG A 10 -44.51 -50.06 3.93
C ARG A 10 -43.06 -50.55 4.01
N SER A 11 -42.47 -50.99 2.90
CA SER A 11 -41.01 -51.15 2.80
C SER A 11 -40.38 -49.83 2.33
N LEU A 12 -39.57 -49.24 3.19
CA LEU A 12 -38.75 -48.05 2.95
C LEU A 12 -37.61 -48.37 1.97
N GLY A 13 -37.74 -47.91 0.73
CA GLY A 13 -36.61 -47.70 -0.18
C GLY A 13 -36.28 -46.21 -0.25
N ARG A 14 -35.44 -45.69 0.66
CA ARG A 14 -34.82 -44.37 0.48
C ARG A 14 -33.60 -44.53 -0.43
N THR A 15 -33.80 -44.40 -1.74
CA THR A 15 -32.71 -43.99 -2.62
C THR A 15 -32.43 -42.51 -2.35
N VAL A 16 -31.23 -42.22 -1.83
CA VAL A 16 -30.71 -40.86 -1.67
C VAL A 16 -30.57 -40.27 -3.07
N ALA A 17 -31.52 -39.40 -3.44
CA ALA A 17 -31.38 -38.58 -4.63
C ALA A 17 -30.18 -37.64 -4.39
N SER A 18 -29.14 -37.86 -5.21
CA SER A 18 -28.00 -36.98 -5.37
C SER A 18 -28.47 -35.52 -5.40
N CYS A 19 -28.07 -34.75 -4.38
CA CYS A 19 -28.19 -33.29 -4.38
C CYS A 19 -27.33 -32.76 -5.54
N ARG A 20 -27.94 -32.64 -6.73
CA ARG A 20 -27.45 -31.76 -7.77
C ARG A 20 -27.31 -30.38 -7.16
N SER A 21 -26.07 -29.90 -7.12
CA SER A 21 -25.73 -28.50 -6.92
C SER A 21 -26.77 -27.65 -7.65
N LEU A 22 -27.59 -26.93 -6.88
CA LEU A 22 -28.47 -25.90 -7.40
C LEU A 22 -27.55 -24.87 -8.04
N HIS A 23 -27.34 -25.00 -9.34
CA HIS A 23 -26.90 -23.88 -10.15
C HIS A 23 -28.01 -22.85 -9.96
N THR A 24 -27.70 -21.77 -9.25
CA THR A 24 -28.60 -20.62 -9.16
C THR A 24 -28.63 -19.99 -10.55
N SER A 25 -29.41 -20.60 -11.46
CA SER A 25 -29.89 -19.98 -12.68
C SER A 25 -30.95 -18.97 -12.28
N ALA A 26 -30.53 -17.91 -11.60
CA ALA A 26 -31.29 -16.68 -11.58
C ALA A 26 -30.94 -15.98 -12.90
N GLY A 27 -31.84 -16.08 -13.88
CA GLY A 27 -31.83 -15.16 -15.01
C GLY A 27 -31.98 -13.74 -14.46
N ALA A 28 -30.86 -13.07 -14.19
CA ALA A 28 -30.86 -11.67 -13.86
C ALA A 28 -31.05 -10.91 -15.17
N TRP A 29 -32.27 -10.43 -15.39
CA TRP A 29 -32.55 -9.40 -16.37
C TRP A 29 -31.85 -8.12 -15.91
N ASN A 30 -30.55 -8.02 -16.17
CA ASN A 30 -29.80 -6.80 -15.94
C ASN A 30 -30.12 -5.82 -17.06
N TYR A 31 -30.87 -4.77 -16.75
CA TYR A 31 -31.14 -3.68 -17.69
C TYR A 31 -29.82 -3.03 -18.13
N LYS A 32 -29.56 -3.00 -19.44
CA LYS A 32 -28.41 -2.33 -20.04
C LYS A 32 -28.92 -1.14 -20.86
N SER A 33 -28.72 0.07 -20.33
CA SER A 33 -29.01 1.30 -21.07
C SER A 33 -27.96 1.55 -22.15
N ASN A 34 -28.20 2.53 -23.03
CA ASN A 34 -27.20 2.98 -24.00
C ASN A 34 -25.96 3.62 -23.33
N VAL A 35 -26.08 4.07 -22.07
CA VAL A 35 -25.00 4.70 -21.29
C VAL A 35 -24.39 3.68 -20.30
N ASN A 36 -24.50 2.38 -20.60
CA ASN A 36 -23.92 1.35 -19.74
C ASN A 36 -22.37 1.37 -19.82
N LEU A 37 -21.69 0.99 -18.73
CA LEU A 37 -20.22 1.01 -18.65
C LEU A 37 -19.54 0.16 -19.73
N HIS A 38 -20.13 -0.97 -20.12
CA HIS A 38 -19.60 -1.82 -21.20
C HIS A 38 -19.64 -1.12 -22.57
N ASN A 39 -20.60 -0.22 -22.80
CA ASN A 39 -20.75 0.53 -24.05
C ASN A 39 -19.83 1.74 -24.09
N ILE A 40 -19.65 2.42 -22.96
CA ILE A 40 -18.76 3.59 -22.86
C ILE A 40 -17.29 3.16 -22.79
N TYR A 41 -17.00 2.04 -22.13
CA TYR A 41 -15.64 1.52 -21.91
C TYR A 41 -15.55 0.04 -22.34
N PRO A 42 -15.59 -0.25 -23.66
CA PRO A 42 -15.61 -1.62 -24.17
C PRO A 42 -14.31 -2.40 -23.94
N GLN A 43 -13.21 -1.71 -23.65
CA GLN A 43 -11.90 -2.33 -23.40
C GLN A 43 -11.60 -2.58 -21.91
N SER A 44 -12.43 -2.08 -20.99
CA SER A 44 -12.26 -2.35 -19.56
C SER A 44 -12.97 -3.65 -19.18
N ASP A 45 -12.27 -4.56 -18.50
CA ASP A 45 -12.89 -5.74 -17.87
C ASP A 45 -13.59 -5.31 -16.58
N LEU A 46 -14.92 -5.22 -16.63
CA LEU A 46 -15.75 -4.66 -15.55
C LEU A 46 -16.18 -5.71 -14.52
N ASP A 47 -15.64 -6.92 -14.62
CA ASP A 47 -15.88 -7.99 -13.65
C ASP A 47 -15.19 -7.69 -12.32
N ILE A 48 -15.96 -7.15 -11.37
CA ILE A 48 -15.52 -6.87 -9.98
C ILE A 48 -15.08 -8.13 -9.22
N THR A 49 -15.45 -9.31 -9.70
CA THR A 49 -15.12 -10.61 -9.11
C THR A 49 -13.76 -11.14 -9.54
N LYS A 50 -13.21 -10.61 -10.65
CA LYS A 50 -11.83 -10.88 -11.04
C LYS A 50 -10.94 -9.99 -10.17
N PRO A 51 -10.01 -10.54 -9.38
CA PRO A 51 -8.95 -9.72 -8.82
C PRO A 51 -8.24 -9.07 -10.02
N GLN A 52 -8.28 -7.75 -10.09
CA GLN A 52 -7.57 -7.01 -11.13
C GLN A 52 -6.10 -7.38 -10.98
N GLU A 53 -5.54 -8.08 -11.96
CA GLU A 53 -4.11 -8.37 -11.97
C GLU A 53 -3.39 -7.03 -11.95
N ASN A 54 -2.60 -6.82 -10.91
CA ASN A 54 -1.75 -5.64 -10.81
C ASN A 54 -0.62 -5.79 -11.84
N THR A 55 -0.89 -5.44 -13.09
CA THR A 55 0.12 -5.43 -14.19
C THR A 55 1.29 -4.47 -13.92
N PHE A 56 1.32 -3.79 -12.76
CA PHE A 56 2.43 -2.98 -12.27
C PHE A 56 3.72 -3.76 -11.96
N THR A 57 3.76 -5.09 -12.13
CA THR A 57 4.97 -5.89 -11.90
C THR A 57 6.01 -5.83 -13.03
N ASN A 58 5.67 -5.30 -14.21
CA ASN A 58 6.56 -5.40 -15.39
C ASN A 58 7.09 -4.06 -15.95
N TRP A 59 6.99 -2.95 -15.20
CA TRP A 59 7.72 -1.69 -15.51
C TRP A 59 8.93 -1.46 -14.61
N ILE A 60 9.51 -2.52 -14.05
CA ILE A 60 10.89 -2.44 -13.55
C ILE A 60 11.76 -2.66 -14.78
N ASP A 61 11.88 -1.62 -15.62
CA ASP A 61 12.98 -1.57 -16.56
C ASP A 61 14.26 -1.73 -15.74
N THR A 62 15.05 -2.73 -16.09
CA THR A 62 16.40 -3.08 -15.60
C THR A 62 17.44 -1.96 -15.78
N ASP A 63 16.99 -0.75 -16.06
CA ASP A 63 17.78 0.45 -16.02
C ASP A 63 18.12 0.72 -14.56
N VAL A 64 19.40 0.56 -14.22
CA VAL A 64 20.01 0.84 -12.91
C VAL A 64 19.77 2.28 -12.39
N ASN A 65 19.09 3.12 -13.16
CA ASN A 65 18.65 4.49 -12.83
C ASN A 65 17.13 4.69 -12.83
N SER A 66 16.32 3.67 -13.14
CA SER A 66 14.88 3.71 -12.91
C SER A 66 14.66 3.61 -11.42
N TYR A 67 14.45 4.77 -10.78
CA TYR A 67 13.98 4.87 -9.41
C TYR A 67 12.70 4.06 -9.32
N SER A 68 12.85 2.79 -8.96
CA SER A 68 11.75 1.88 -8.84
C SER A 68 10.69 2.58 -8.00
N SER A 69 9.44 2.50 -8.43
CA SER A 69 8.25 2.95 -7.70
C SER A 69 8.07 2.28 -6.31
N CYS A 70 9.13 1.60 -5.85
CA CYS A 70 9.52 0.91 -4.63
C CYS A 70 9.43 1.73 -3.33
N LEU A 71 8.61 2.78 -3.27
CA LEU A 71 8.29 3.47 -2.01
C LEU A 71 6.94 3.06 -1.43
N MET A 72 6.52 1.83 -1.73
CA MET A 72 5.34 1.15 -1.18
C MET A 72 5.69 -0.18 -0.50
N PHE A 73 6.87 -0.32 0.10
CA PHE A 73 7.19 -1.51 0.90
C PHE A 73 7.11 -1.21 2.40
N PRO A 74 5.96 -1.43 3.06
CA PRO A 74 5.87 -1.33 4.52
C PRO A 74 6.86 -2.28 5.22
N ASP A 75 7.24 -3.38 4.57
CA ASP A 75 8.11 -4.41 5.16
C ASP A 75 9.59 -4.00 5.26
N LYS A 76 10.02 -3.01 4.46
CA LYS A 76 11.42 -2.55 4.42
C LYS A 76 11.71 -1.44 5.43
N VAL A 77 10.68 -0.95 6.10
CA VAL A 77 10.75 0.20 7.00
C VAL A 77 10.12 -0.15 8.33
N GLN A 78 10.79 0.17 9.42
CA GLN A 78 10.24 -0.07 10.75
C GLN A 78 9.41 1.14 11.20
N LEU A 79 8.13 0.90 11.48
CA LEU A 79 7.22 1.90 12.02
C LEU A 79 7.06 1.68 13.52
N THR A 80 7.23 2.75 14.28
CA THR A 80 6.98 2.73 15.72
C THR A 80 6.04 3.84 16.12
N TYR A 81 5.11 3.54 17.02
CA TYR A 81 4.05 4.45 17.42
C TYR A 81 4.29 4.93 18.84
N SER A 82 4.19 6.24 19.04
CA SER A 82 4.39 6.87 20.34
C SER A 82 3.27 7.88 20.62
N ARG A 83 3.25 8.43 21.84
CA ARG A 83 2.29 9.48 22.21
C ARG A 83 2.77 10.81 21.64
N SER A 84 1.85 11.59 21.08
CA SER A 84 2.12 12.96 20.61
C SER A 84 2.36 13.89 21.80
N SER A 85 3.34 14.79 21.70
CA SER A 85 3.83 15.63 22.81
C SER A 85 2.98 16.88 23.08
N GLY A 86 1.69 16.87 22.75
CA GLY A 86 0.82 18.05 22.87
C GLY A 86 0.71 18.57 24.32
N PRO A 87 0.44 19.89 24.51
CA PRO A 87 0.43 20.54 25.83
C PRO A 87 -0.50 19.82 26.79
N GLY A 88 0.08 19.39 27.92
CA GLY A 88 -0.50 18.46 28.87
C GLY A 88 -1.61 19.08 29.73
N GLY A 89 -2.72 18.35 29.81
CA GLY A 89 -3.81 18.55 30.73
C GLY A 89 -4.78 17.38 30.60
N GLN A 90 -4.84 16.53 31.64
CA GLN A 90 -5.69 15.34 31.83
C GLN A 90 -6.23 14.63 30.57
N ASN A 91 -5.63 13.49 30.20
CA ASN A 91 -6.37 12.24 29.96
C ASN A 91 -5.40 11.04 29.84
N VAL A 92 -5.63 9.99 30.64
CA VAL A 92 -4.73 8.82 30.77
C VAL A 92 -4.84 7.85 29.58
N ASN A 93 -5.90 7.95 28.77
CA ASN A 93 -6.18 7.11 27.60
C ASN A 93 -6.03 7.83 26.25
N ARG A 94 -4.86 8.40 25.98
CA ARG A 94 -4.56 8.97 24.65
C ARG A 94 -3.98 7.91 23.72
N ILE A 95 -4.60 7.75 22.56
CA ILE A 95 -4.16 6.85 21.48
C ILE A 95 -2.75 7.26 21.02
N ASN A 96 -1.92 6.27 20.69
CA ASN A 96 -0.57 6.49 20.16
C ASN A 96 -0.66 6.96 18.70
N THR A 97 -0.76 8.28 18.51
CA THR A 97 -0.94 8.86 17.18
C THR A 97 0.37 9.25 16.51
N LYS A 98 1.45 9.48 17.27
CA LYS A 98 2.75 9.88 16.70
C LYS A 98 3.42 8.68 16.04
N VAL A 99 3.96 8.90 14.86
CA VAL A 99 4.62 7.87 14.05
C VAL A 99 6.10 8.22 13.92
N ASP A 100 6.95 7.30 14.32
CA ASP A 100 8.39 7.34 14.13
C ASP A 100 8.76 6.23 13.13
N LEU A 101 9.10 6.65 11.91
CA LEU A 101 9.55 5.82 10.80
C LEU A 101 11.07 5.72 10.84
N ARG A 102 11.62 4.51 10.87
CA ARG A 102 13.06 4.27 10.92
C ARG A 102 13.49 3.18 9.94
N PHE A 103 14.66 3.34 9.33
CA PHE A 103 15.33 2.26 8.59
C PHE A 103 16.85 2.46 8.60
N HIS A 104 17.58 1.37 8.36
CA HIS A 104 19.04 1.37 8.34
C HIS A 104 19.55 1.72 6.94
N LEU A 105 20.28 2.83 6.80
CA LEU A 105 20.72 3.33 5.49
C LEU A 105 21.64 2.36 4.75
N ALA A 106 22.58 1.72 5.45
CA ALA A 106 23.55 0.84 4.80
C ALA A 106 22.93 -0.51 4.35
N SER A 107 21.94 -1.01 5.09
CA SER A 107 21.28 -2.31 4.81
C SER A 107 20.17 -2.20 3.74
N ALA A 108 19.78 -0.98 3.38
CA ALA A 108 18.72 -0.76 2.40
C ALA A 108 19.20 -1.08 0.97
N GLU A 109 18.94 -2.30 0.49
CA GLU A 109 19.27 -2.75 -0.88
C GLU A 109 18.52 -1.97 -1.96
N TRP A 110 17.34 -1.44 -1.64
CA TRP A 110 16.50 -0.69 -2.56
C TRP A 110 16.98 0.75 -2.85
N LEU A 111 18.04 1.23 -2.19
CA LEU A 111 18.70 2.49 -2.56
C LEU A 111 20.01 2.24 -3.30
N SER A 112 20.22 3.01 -4.37
CA SER A 112 21.52 3.13 -5.02
C SER A 112 22.60 3.64 -4.04
N PRO A 113 23.84 3.14 -4.11
CA PRO A 113 24.94 3.56 -3.23
C PRO A 113 25.17 5.07 -3.26
N GLU A 114 25.07 5.71 -4.42
CA GLU A 114 25.23 7.17 -4.56
C GLU A 114 24.17 7.94 -3.75
N LEU A 115 22.92 7.45 -3.74
CA LEU A 115 21.85 8.07 -2.95
C LEU A 115 22.08 7.89 -1.44
N LYS A 116 22.64 6.75 -1.01
CA LYS A 116 22.97 6.53 0.41
C LYS A 116 23.98 7.56 0.90
N GLU A 117 25.02 7.83 0.13
CA GLU A 117 26.03 8.83 0.46
C GLU A 117 25.46 10.25 0.47
N LYS A 118 24.64 10.60 -0.54
CA LYS A 118 23.96 11.89 -0.59
C LYS A 118 23.01 12.10 0.58
N LEU A 119 22.24 11.09 0.96
CA LEU A 119 21.34 11.13 2.12
C LEU A 119 22.13 11.25 3.44
N ALA A 120 23.24 10.51 3.57
CA ALA A 120 24.12 10.60 4.73
C ALA A 120 24.71 12.01 4.91
N THR A 121 25.03 12.67 3.79
CA THR A 121 25.58 14.03 3.78
C THR A 121 24.51 15.09 4.04
N LYS A 122 23.37 15.03 3.32
CA LYS A 122 22.29 16.03 3.41
C LYS A 122 21.49 15.95 4.72
N HIS A 123 21.28 14.74 5.26
CA HIS A 123 20.41 14.51 6.42
C HIS A 123 21.16 13.97 7.63
N LYS A 124 22.40 14.40 7.84
CA LYS A 124 23.25 14.00 8.98
C LYS A 124 22.57 14.22 10.35
N THR A 125 21.75 15.26 10.49
CA THR A 125 21.04 15.59 11.74
C THR A 125 19.91 14.62 12.09
N SER A 126 19.36 13.92 11.09
CA SER A 126 18.26 12.95 11.28
C SER A 126 18.76 11.51 11.42
N ILE A 127 20.08 11.29 11.33
CA ILE A 127 20.70 9.98 11.43
C ILE A 127 21.18 9.74 12.86
N THR A 128 20.85 8.57 13.39
CA THR A 128 21.33 8.11 14.71
C THR A 128 22.76 7.57 14.57
N SER A 129 23.54 7.54 15.67
CA SER A 129 24.90 6.97 15.69
C SER A 129 24.98 5.55 15.14
N ASN A 130 23.90 4.78 15.26
CA ASN A 130 23.78 3.42 14.75
C ASN A 130 23.44 3.35 13.23
N GLY A 131 23.47 4.47 12.50
CA GLY A 131 23.20 4.50 11.05
C GLY A 131 21.72 4.44 10.64
N PHE A 132 20.80 4.66 11.59
CA PHE A 132 19.37 4.69 11.32
C PHE A 132 18.89 6.10 10.96
N LEU A 133 18.23 6.23 9.81
CA LEU A 133 17.51 7.45 9.46
C LEU A 133 16.13 7.41 10.12
N VAL A 134 15.80 8.46 10.89
CA VAL A 134 14.54 8.54 11.63
C VAL A 134 13.72 9.74 11.13
N ILE A 135 12.47 9.47 10.76
CA ILE A 135 11.50 10.47 10.30
C ILE A 135 10.29 10.42 11.23
N ARG A 136 9.88 11.57 11.74
CA ARG A 136 8.79 11.67 12.72
C ARG A 136 7.60 12.47 12.17
N SER A 137 6.39 12.03 12.51
CA SER A 137 5.16 12.74 12.19
C SER A 137 4.11 12.65 13.30
N ASP A 138 3.63 13.80 13.74
CA ASP A 138 2.61 13.95 14.77
C ASP A 138 1.63 15.10 14.51
N LYS A 139 1.43 15.49 13.24
CA LYS A 139 0.57 16.62 12.87
C LYS A 139 -0.90 16.39 13.19
N THR A 140 -1.41 15.17 13.00
CA THR A 140 -2.84 14.88 13.13
C THR A 140 -3.15 13.95 14.30
N ARG A 141 -4.42 13.90 14.69
CA ARG A 141 -4.94 12.92 15.66
C ARG A 141 -5.14 11.52 15.09
N SER A 142 -4.96 11.33 13.77
CA SER A 142 -5.13 10.03 13.12
C SER A 142 -3.77 9.39 12.87
N GLN A 143 -3.61 8.15 13.36
CA GLN A 143 -2.38 7.38 13.16
C GLN A 143 -2.12 7.14 11.67
N GLN A 144 -3.14 6.76 10.89
CA GLN A 144 -3.00 6.44 9.46
C GLN A 144 -2.54 7.66 8.65
N LEU A 145 -3.09 8.85 8.95
CA LEU A 145 -2.67 10.08 8.28
C LEU A 145 -1.21 10.43 8.61
N ASN A 146 -0.79 10.22 9.86
CA ASN A 146 0.60 10.46 10.26
C ASN A 146 1.56 9.43 9.62
N VAL A 147 1.14 8.19 9.36
CA VAL A 147 1.92 7.21 8.59
C VAL A 147 2.10 7.68 7.16
N ALA A 148 1.00 8.07 6.49
CA ALA A 148 1.04 8.57 5.12
C ALA A 148 1.97 9.79 5.00
N GLU A 149 1.91 10.72 5.96
CA GLU A 149 2.78 11.89 6.00
C GLU A 149 4.25 11.53 6.24
N ALA A 150 4.55 10.56 7.11
CA ALA A 150 5.92 10.09 7.33
C ALA A 150 6.51 9.47 6.05
N MET A 151 5.70 8.71 5.30
CA MET A 151 6.09 8.14 4.01
C MET A 151 6.30 9.23 2.95
N ASP A 152 5.47 10.27 2.96
CA ASP A 152 5.59 11.38 2.02
C ASP A 152 6.86 12.22 2.28
N LYS A 153 7.18 12.47 3.55
CA LYS A 153 8.46 13.05 3.95
C LYS A 153 9.65 12.20 3.47
N LEU A 154 9.58 10.88 3.64
CA LEU A 154 10.62 9.97 3.13
C LEU A 154 10.81 10.13 1.62
N ARG A 155 9.73 10.16 0.85
CA ARG A 155 9.77 10.38 -0.60
C ARG A 155 10.45 11.71 -0.93
N HIS A 156 10.04 12.79 -0.29
CA HIS A 156 10.64 14.11 -0.51
C HIS A 156 12.13 14.15 -0.20
N LEU A 157 12.58 13.49 0.88
CA LEU A 157 14.01 13.39 1.21
C LEU A 157 14.78 12.66 0.12
N ILE A 158 14.24 11.57 -0.42
CA ILE A 158 14.87 10.82 -1.50
C ILE A 158 14.91 11.65 -2.79
N TYR A 159 13.79 12.29 -3.16
CA TYR A 159 13.73 13.13 -4.37
C TYR A 159 14.71 14.30 -4.31
N THR A 160 14.77 14.99 -3.16
CA THR A 160 15.70 16.11 -2.97
C THR A 160 17.16 15.65 -2.91
N ALA A 161 17.43 14.41 -2.48
CA ALA A 161 18.76 13.81 -2.54
C ALA A 161 19.15 13.41 -3.96
N ALA A 162 18.22 12.83 -4.72
CA ALA A 162 18.41 12.41 -6.11
C ALA A 162 18.56 13.59 -7.06
N PHE A 163 17.92 14.72 -6.78
CA PHE A 163 18.02 15.92 -7.60
C PHE A 163 19.47 16.44 -7.64
N VAL A 164 20.07 16.38 -8.82
CA VAL A 164 21.35 17.01 -9.15
C VAL A 164 21.04 18.37 -9.78
N PRO A 165 21.43 19.49 -9.15
CA PRO A 165 21.17 20.79 -9.74
C PRO A 165 21.92 20.91 -11.08
N PRO A 166 21.32 21.56 -12.09
CA PRO A 166 22.02 21.85 -13.33
C PRO A 166 23.25 22.72 -13.04
N PRO A 167 24.30 22.65 -13.87
CA PRO A 167 25.46 23.53 -13.73
C PRO A 167 24.99 25.00 -13.73
N PRO A 168 25.55 25.86 -12.88
CA PRO A 168 25.15 27.26 -12.80
C PRO A 168 25.36 27.94 -14.15
N ALA A 169 24.45 28.83 -14.53
CA ALA A 169 24.59 29.62 -15.74
C ALA A 169 25.86 30.48 -15.65
N ALA A 170 26.54 30.71 -16.78
CA ALA A 170 27.76 31.50 -16.83
C ALA A 170 27.58 32.90 -16.21
N GLU A 171 26.38 33.48 -16.34
CA GLU A 171 26.02 34.77 -15.74
C GLU A 171 25.99 34.73 -14.21
N ASP A 172 25.52 33.64 -13.61
CA ASP A 172 25.50 33.47 -12.15
C ASP A 172 26.90 33.29 -11.60
N ILE A 173 27.77 32.58 -12.34
CA ILE A 173 29.19 32.44 -12.02
C ILE A 173 29.87 33.81 -12.05
N GLU A 174 29.61 34.62 -13.09
CA GLU A 174 30.17 35.97 -13.24
C GLU A 174 29.65 36.91 -12.13
N ARG A 175 28.38 36.81 -11.75
CA ARG A 175 27.82 37.56 -10.62
C ARG A 175 28.45 37.16 -9.29
N ALA A 176 28.69 35.86 -9.07
CA ALA A 176 29.35 35.36 -7.87
C ALA A 176 30.81 35.82 -7.77
N ARG A 177 31.51 35.95 -8.90
CA ARG A 177 32.89 36.45 -8.97
C ARG A 177 33.02 37.95 -8.64
N ARG A 178 31.98 38.73 -8.93
CA ARG A 178 31.94 40.18 -8.67
C ARG A 178 31.53 40.54 -7.24
N ARG A 179 30.97 39.59 -6.48
CA ARG A 179 30.65 39.74 -5.06
C ARG A 179 31.86 39.43 -4.20
#